data_AF-A0A7X6P3E0-F1
#
_entry.id   AF-A0A7X6P3E0-F1
#
_cell.length_a   1.000
_cell.length_b   1.000
_cell.length_c   1.000
_cell.angle_alpha   90.00
_cell.angle_beta   90.00
_cell.angle_gamma   90.00
#
_symmetry.space_group_name_H-M   'P 1'
#
loop_
_entity.id
_entity.type
_entity.pdbx_description
1 polymer ?
#
loop_
_entity_poly.entity_id
_entity_poly.type
_entity_poly.pdbx_seq_one_letter_code
_entity_poly.pdbx_strand_id
1 'polypeptide(L)'
;MSDLKTARRLDALTKWASRATAAGFPVPSVDVLTDIATEPAGWRDRIDSIAAQGWGPSIDYVLHQDKFGVNHDEIVRSLPDEYLRPAGPIGAEPQTTSSAAAPDDLAIEALVAWRERRIADGADGADSIKVTTLRNLVKFGYTDAETISKKLPGPAAYLGSEIAAIIGDLGSAAISTTAPVTPRPVTPPREARNPEPVRRRRPTAPSATPAPPFTSPPAAQSPRRERVTEPIRVAPAPSRAEDGLLDLTHDDFCEYRYMRADSDEIKPEKPGSIRVAPIDGGVRLTFEPFVTDGDKMVIYRVVSADGSPPRKPEAGDLVGATTSLRVDDLRGLRTAVRAYQVWCHVGTDQEDAVRNNPFLLARGQEVSTVFDFEIHLAEGRISGEWTAFPGAQRIRVYRIPRDGTARMDDPQHEICRGESNLEGFADWDAEPGKVYTYRACAEVSIDGATQLSRP
;
A
#
# COMPACT_ATOMS: atom_id res chain seq x y z
N MET A 1 43.56 26.76 14.02
CA MET A 1 42.39 26.68 14.96
C MET A 1 41.14 26.18 14.25
N SER A 2 40.93 26.53 12.97
CA SER A 2 40.02 25.85 12.04
C SER A 2 40.19 24.33 12.05
N ASP A 3 41.42 23.88 11.82
CA ASP A 3 41.72 22.50 11.40
C ASP A 3 41.44 21.49 12.52
N LEU A 4 41.68 21.88 13.78
CA LEU A 4 41.28 21.12 14.96
C LEU A 4 39.75 20.95 15.10
N LYS A 5 38.94 21.87 14.56
CA LYS A 5 37.47 21.73 14.52
C LYS A 5 37.02 20.90 13.31
N THR A 6 37.68 21.06 12.16
CA THR A 6 37.43 20.24 10.96
C THR A 6 37.74 18.76 11.24
N ALA A 7 38.93 18.46 11.77
CA ALA A 7 39.32 17.10 12.15
C ALA A 7 38.40 16.50 13.24
N ARG A 8 37.96 17.32 14.19
CA ARG A 8 36.99 16.92 15.23
C ARG A 8 35.65 16.47 14.61
N ARG A 9 35.07 17.26 13.71
CA ARG A 9 33.84 16.88 12.98
C ARG A 9 34.03 15.65 12.10
N LEU A 10 35.17 15.55 11.42
CA LEU A 10 35.45 14.41 10.54
C LEU A 10 35.54 13.10 11.32
N ASP A 11 36.15 13.09 12.52
CA ASP A 11 36.10 11.93 13.42
C ASP A 11 34.66 11.56 13.82
N ALA A 12 33.83 12.54 14.19
CA ALA A 12 32.43 12.31 14.54
C ALA A 12 31.61 11.74 13.37
N LEU A 13 31.75 12.32 12.17
CA LEU A 13 31.09 11.85 10.95
C LEU A 13 31.59 10.47 10.52
N THR A 14 32.89 10.21 10.59
CA THR A 14 33.47 8.91 10.20
C THR A 14 33.05 7.79 11.16
N LYS A 15 32.96 8.08 12.46
CA LYS A 15 32.43 7.13 13.47
C LYS A 15 30.93 6.85 13.27
N TRP A 16 30.13 7.87 12.98
CA TRP A 16 28.72 7.70 12.61
C TRP A 16 28.57 6.85 11.34
N ALA A 17 29.32 7.19 10.27
CA ALA A 17 29.27 6.46 9.01
C ALA A 17 29.73 5.01 9.15
N SER A 18 30.72 4.73 10.00
CA SER A 18 31.14 3.37 10.36
C SER A 18 30.01 2.60 11.07
N ARG A 19 29.29 3.21 12.03
CA ARG A 19 28.11 2.59 12.67
C ARG A 19 26.98 2.32 11.68
N ALA A 20 26.71 3.23 10.75
CA ALA A 20 25.69 3.07 9.71
C ALA A 20 26.08 1.99 8.67
N THR A 21 27.35 1.92 8.27
CA THR A 21 27.90 0.86 7.40
C THR A 21 27.78 -0.51 8.07
N ALA A 22 28.11 -0.60 9.37
CA ALA A 22 27.98 -1.83 10.16
C ALA A 22 26.51 -2.26 10.35
N ALA A 23 25.55 -1.34 10.21
CA ALA A 23 24.12 -1.64 10.15
C ALA A 23 23.61 -2.01 8.74
N GLY A 24 24.49 -2.10 7.74
CA GLY A 24 24.18 -2.52 6.37
C GLY A 24 23.70 -1.40 5.45
N PHE A 25 23.77 -0.14 5.86
CA PHE A 25 23.38 0.99 5.01
C PHE A 25 24.57 1.55 4.22
N PRO A 26 24.40 1.93 2.94
CA PRO A 26 25.37 2.78 2.25
C PRO A 26 25.46 4.15 2.95
N VAL A 27 26.66 4.72 2.93
CA VAL A 27 27.00 6.01 3.56
C VAL A 27 27.78 6.88 2.56
N PRO A 28 27.90 8.21 2.80
CA PRO A 28 28.71 9.06 1.93
C PRO A 28 30.17 8.65 1.96
N SER A 29 30.86 8.83 0.83
CA SER A 29 32.30 8.65 0.72
C SER A 29 33.08 9.56 1.67
N VAL A 30 34.30 9.15 2.06
CA VAL A 30 35.14 9.88 3.04
C VAL A 30 35.48 11.29 2.56
N ASP A 31 35.62 11.48 1.25
CA ASP A 31 35.85 12.78 0.64
C ASP A 31 34.63 13.71 0.83
N VAL A 32 33.41 13.20 0.58
CA VAL A 32 32.15 13.93 0.86
C VAL A 32 32.03 14.27 2.35
N LEU A 33 32.38 13.36 3.27
CA LEU A 33 32.38 13.66 4.72
C LEU A 33 33.43 14.71 5.10
N THR A 34 34.56 14.78 4.38
CA THR A 34 35.61 15.78 4.57
C THR A 34 35.16 17.17 4.10
N ASP A 35 34.45 17.24 2.97
CA ASP A 35 33.82 18.46 2.47
C ASP A 35 32.71 18.97 3.40
N ILE A 36 31.92 18.08 4.00
CA ILE A 36 30.93 18.43 5.04
C ILE A 36 31.62 18.93 6.32
N ALA A 37 32.67 18.26 6.79
CA ALA A 37 33.39 18.65 8.01
C ALA A 37 34.05 20.04 7.89
N THR A 38 34.53 20.36 6.69
CA THR A 38 35.20 21.62 6.34
C THR A 38 34.20 22.78 6.28
N GLU A 39 33.12 22.63 5.50
CA GLU A 39 32.06 23.63 5.34
C GLU A 39 30.68 23.05 5.69
N PRO A 40 30.35 22.94 7.00
CA PRO A 40 29.11 22.30 7.48
C PRO A 40 27.87 23.21 7.43
N ALA A 41 27.98 24.46 6.97
CA ALA A 41 26.84 25.36 6.81
C ALA A 41 26.38 25.35 5.35
N GLY A 42 25.10 25.07 5.09
CA GLY A 42 24.56 24.95 3.72
C GLY A 42 25.09 23.76 2.94
N TRP A 43 25.66 22.74 3.62
CA TRP A 43 26.30 21.60 2.96
C TRP A 43 25.35 20.84 2.01
N ARG A 44 24.04 20.77 2.34
CA ARG A 44 23.01 20.15 1.49
C ARG A 44 22.83 20.86 0.15
N ASP A 45 23.04 22.17 0.09
CA ASP A 45 22.88 22.96 -1.15
C ASP A 45 24.13 22.88 -2.05
N ARG A 46 25.24 22.35 -1.51
CA ARG A 46 26.57 22.28 -2.15
C ARG A 46 26.96 20.87 -2.58
N ILE A 47 26.36 19.83 -2.00
CA ILE A 47 26.83 18.43 -2.11
C ILE A 47 25.77 17.56 -2.80
N ASP A 48 26.01 17.25 -4.07
CA ASP A 48 25.18 16.38 -4.90
C ASP A 48 25.52 14.88 -4.69
N SER A 49 25.50 14.45 -3.43
CA SER A 49 25.67 13.05 -3.01
C SER A 49 24.33 12.51 -2.53
N ILE A 50 23.75 11.57 -3.29
CA ILE A 50 22.47 10.92 -2.96
C ILE A 50 22.55 10.26 -1.56
N ALA A 51 23.69 9.63 -1.25
CA ALA A 51 23.94 9.05 0.07
C ALA A 51 23.96 10.12 1.18
N ALA A 52 24.57 11.29 0.95
CA ALA A 52 24.59 12.37 1.93
C ALA A 52 23.20 12.98 2.12
N GLN A 53 22.46 13.26 1.05
CA GLN A 53 21.10 13.80 1.13
C GLN A 53 20.14 12.82 1.84
N GLY A 54 20.21 11.53 1.54
CA GLY A 54 19.44 10.49 2.23
C GLY A 54 19.74 10.40 3.73
N TRP A 55 20.98 10.67 4.13
CA TRP A 55 21.40 10.78 5.53
C TRP A 55 21.32 12.19 6.13
N GLY A 56 20.68 13.14 5.42
CA GLY A 56 20.67 14.56 5.73
C GLY A 56 20.35 14.90 7.19
N PRO A 57 19.28 14.37 7.81
CA PRO A 57 18.96 14.67 9.21
C PRO A 57 20.01 14.16 10.20
N SER A 58 20.57 12.97 9.98
CA SER A 58 21.58 12.37 10.85
C SER A 58 22.92 13.12 10.80
N ILE A 59 23.32 13.56 9.61
CA ILE A 59 24.52 14.39 9.41
C ILE A 59 24.36 15.75 10.12
N ASP A 60 23.21 16.41 9.95
CA ASP A 60 22.90 17.64 10.68
C ASP A 60 22.89 17.42 12.20
N TYR A 61 22.31 16.32 12.69
CA TYR A 61 22.31 16.00 14.12
C TYR A 61 23.73 15.82 14.67
N VAL A 62 24.59 15.07 14.00
CA VAL A 62 25.99 14.87 14.41
C VAL A 62 26.76 16.21 14.43
N LEU A 63 26.61 17.04 13.38
CA LEU A 63 27.19 18.38 13.32
C LEU A 63 26.66 19.32 14.41
N HIS A 64 25.37 19.19 14.77
CA HIS A 64 24.74 19.97 15.82
C HIS A 64 25.27 19.59 17.20
N GLN A 65 25.39 18.29 17.52
CA GLN A 65 25.95 17.85 18.79
C GLN A 65 27.46 18.16 18.93
N ASP A 66 28.24 18.07 17.84
CA ASP A 66 29.64 18.54 17.82
C ASP A 66 29.74 20.04 18.14
N LYS A 67 28.86 20.86 17.56
CA LYS A 67 28.80 22.31 17.81
C LYS A 67 28.54 22.66 19.29
N PHE A 68 27.82 21.80 20.02
CA PHE A 68 27.63 21.92 21.48
C PHE A 68 28.72 21.22 22.31
N GLY A 69 29.74 20.64 21.67
CA GLY A 69 30.93 20.11 22.32
C GLY A 69 30.83 18.66 22.81
N VAL A 70 29.70 17.97 22.55
CA VAL A 70 29.45 16.60 23.01
C VAL A 70 30.54 15.63 22.51
N ASN A 71 30.91 14.64 23.33
CA ASN A 71 31.92 13.63 22.96
C ASN A 71 31.39 12.75 21.81
N HIS A 72 32.16 12.56 20.74
CA HIS A 72 31.71 11.88 19.53
C HIS A 72 31.29 10.43 19.76
N ASP A 73 31.97 9.73 20.68
CA ASP A 73 31.65 8.34 20.99
C ASP A 73 30.28 8.28 21.70
N GLU A 74 29.93 9.31 22.48
CA GLU A 74 28.61 9.47 23.07
C GLU A 74 27.57 9.93 22.04
N ILE A 75 27.88 10.89 21.15
CA ILE A 75 27.00 11.28 20.03
C ILE A 75 26.60 10.04 19.23
N VAL A 76 27.59 9.25 18.79
CA VAL A 76 27.36 8.07 17.95
C VAL A 76 26.68 6.95 18.75
N ARG A 77 26.91 6.83 20.06
CA ARG A 77 26.23 5.87 20.95
C ARG A 77 24.76 6.22 21.16
N SER A 78 24.47 7.49 21.50
CA SER A 78 23.16 7.99 21.93
C SER A 78 22.27 8.52 20.79
N LEU A 79 22.66 8.33 19.52
CA LEU A 79 21.85 8.64 18.34
C LEU A 79 20.42 8.07 18.50
N PRO A 80 19.38 8.92 18.53
CA PRO A 80 17.99 8.47 18.53
C PRO A 80 17.66 7.60 17.31
N ASP A 81 16.71 6.68 17.45
CA ASP A 81 16.39 5.68 16.42
C ASP A 81 15.97 6.29 15.06
N GLU A 82 15.39 7.49 15.08
CA GLU A 82 15.04 8.28 13.89
C GLU A 82 16.27 8.72 13.05
N TYR A 83 17.47 8.81 13.65
CA TYR A 83 18.73 9.12 12.97
C TYR A 83 19.61 7.88 12.71
N LEU A 84 19.19 6.70 13.17
CA LEU A 84 19.84 5.41 12.87
C LEU A 84 19.44 4.84 11.50
N ARG A 85 18.56 5.53 10.76
CA ARG A 85 18.12 5.19 9.40
C ARG A 85 18.18 6.43 8.50
N PRO A 86 18.41 6.27 7.19
CA PRO A 86 18.32 7.38 6.25
C PRO A 86 16.85 7.80 6.06
N ALA A 87 16.63 9.11 5.89
CA ALA A 87 15.32 9.73 5.76
C ALA A 87 14.89 9.95 4.29
N GLY A 88 15.74 9.55 3.33
CA GLY A 88 15.47 9.67 1.90
C GLY A 88 16.08 8.51 1.11
N PRO A 89 15.91 8.49 -0.23
CA PRO A 89 16.42 7.42 -1.08
C PRO A 89 17.96 7.44 -1.12
N ILE A 90 18.57 6.62 -0.27
CA ILE A 90 19.99 6.27 -0.33
C ILE A 90 20.27 5.35 -1.54
N GLY A 91 20.25 5.94 -2.74
CA GLY A 91 20.93 5.34 -3.88
C GLY A 91 22.42 5.17 -3.55
N ALA A 92 22.96 3.99 -3.83
CA ALA A 92 24.39 3.76 -3.66
C ALA A 92 25.16 4.68 -4.64
N GLU A 93 26.15 5.43 -4.13
CA GLU A 93 27.18 6.00 -5.00
C GLU A 93 27.83 4.85 -5.78
N PRO A 94 28.11 5.01 -7.09
CA PRO A 94 28.54 3.91 -7.95
C PRO A 94 29.99 3.51 -7.65
N GLN A 95 30.19 2.72 -6.59
CA GLN A 95 31.35 1.86 -6.51
C GLN A 95 31.33 0.93 -7.72
N THR A 96 32.39 0.95 -8.51
CA THR A 96 32.53 0.11 -9.71
C THR A 96 32.80 -1.35 -9.34
N THR A 97 31.82 -1.97 -8.71
CA THR A 97 31.72 -3.42 -8.53
C THR A 97 30.66 -3.94 -9.49
N SER A 98 31.10 -4.68 -10.51
CA SER A 98 30.25 -5.28 -11.53
C SER A 98 29.38 -6.42 -10.96
N SER A 99 28.37 -6.07 -10.16
CA SER A 99 27.23 -6.95 -9.91
C SER A 99 26.35 -6.93 -11.15
N ALA A 100 26.04 -8.11 -11.71
CA ALA A 100 25.03 -8.19 -12.76
C ALA A 100 23.69 -7.75 -12.18
N ALA A 101 23.06 -6.74 -12.79
CA ALA A 101 21.74 -6.27 -12.40
C ALA A 101 20.69 -7.38 -12.63
N ALA A 102 19.59 -7.37 -11.88
CA ALA A 102 18.51 -8.32 -12.10
C ALA A 102 17.89 -8.11 -13.49
N PRO A 103 17.35 -9.16 -14.13
CA PRO A 103 16.69 -9.02 -15.44
C PRO A 103 15.52 -8.02 -15.39
N ASP A 104 14.79 -7.96 -14.27
CA ASP A 104 13.73 -6.99 -14.03
C ASP A 104 14.27 -5.54 -13.99
N ASP A 105 15.43 -5.29 -13.34
CA ASP A 105 16.07 -3.97 -13.31
C ASP A 105 16.50 -3.51 -14.71
N LEU A 106 17.14 -4.42 -15.47
CA LEU A 106 17.55 -4.17 -16.86
C LEU A 106 16.35 -3.90 -17.78
N ALA A 107 15.23 -4.59 -17.56
CA ALA A 107 13.97 -4.33 -18.29
C ALA A 107 13.38 -2.96 -17.92
N ILE A 108 13.38 -2.59 -16.63
CA ILE A 108 12.92 -1.27 -16.18
C ILE A 108 13.79 -0.16 -16.76
N GLU A 109 15.12 -0.31 -16.73
CA GLU A 109 16.07 0.67 -17.32
C GLU A 109 15.87 0.80 -18.83
N ALA A 110 15.80 -0.31 -19.56
CA ALA A 110 15.57 -0.32 -21.01
C ALA A 110 14.23 0.34 -21.41
N LEU A 111 13.17 0.12 -20.63
CA LEU A 111 11.86 0.74 -20.85
C LEU A 111 11.85 2.24 -20.53
N VAL A 112 12.55 2.68 -19.48
CA VAL A 112 12.72 4.12 -19.20
C VAL A 112 13.52 4.80 -20.32
N ALA A 113 14.64 4.21 -20.74
CA ALA A 113 15.46 4.72 -21.84
C ALA A 113 14.75 4.67 -23.21
N TRP A 114 13.83 3.73 -23.43
CA TRP A 114 12.92 3.74 -24.59
C TRP A 114 11.89 4.88 -24.50
N ARG A 115 11.26 5.08 -23.34
CA ARG A 115 10.26 6.14 -23.13
C ARG A 115 10.88 7.52 -23.35
N GLU A 116 12.07 7.78 -22.82
CA GLU A 116 12.75 9.07 -22.98
C GLU A 116 13.11 9.35 -24.44
N ARG A 117 13.55 8.34 -25.19
CA ARG A 117 13.72 8.45 -26.66
C ARG A 117 12.39 8.72 -27.35
N ARG A 118 11.31 8.03 -27.00
CA ARG A 118 9.98 8.27 -27.59
C ARG A 118 9.41 9.66 -27.29
N ILE A 119 9.73 10.25 -26.14
CA ILE A 119 9.40 11.65 -25.84
C ILE A 119 10.26 12.61 -26.69
N ALA A 120 11.55 12.34 -26.85
CA ALA A 120 12.44 13.14 -27.71
C ALA A 120 12.07 13.05 -29.21
N ASP A 121 11.59 11.89 -29.66
CA ASP A 121 11.03 11.66 -31.00
C ASP A 121 9.67 12.39 -31.22
N GLY A 122 9.03 12.89 -30.15
CA GLY A 122 7.71 13.51 -30.20
C GLY A 122 6.54 12.53 -30.39
N ALA A 123 6.67 11.29 -29.91
CA ALA A 123 5.61 10.28 -30.04
C ALA A 123 4.42 10.56 -29.10
N ASP A 124 3.23 10.68 -29.68
CA ASP A 124 1.99 10.98 -28.95
C ASP A 124 1.76 10.03 -27.76
N GLY A 125 1.53 10.60 -26.57
CA GLY A 125 1.21 9.84 -25.35
C GLY A 125 2.39 9.15 -24.66
N ALA A 126 3.61 9.14 -25.23
CA ALA A 126 4.79 8.57 -24.56
C ALA A 126 5.14 9.30 -23.25
N ASP A 127 4.82 10.60 -23.18
CA ASP A 127 4.88 11.43 -21.99
C ASP A 127 3.91 10.95 -20.89
N SER A 128 2.69 10.57 -21.28
CA SER A 128 1.60 10.16 -20.37
C SER A 128 1.86 8.82 -19.65
N ILE A 129 2.70 7.95 -20.23
CA ILE A 129 3.20 6.76 -19.56
C ILE A 129 4.01 7.19 -18.33
N LYS A 130 3.71 6.66 -17.14
CA LYS A 130 4.51 6.92 -15.93
C LYS A 130 5.60 5.86 -15.77
N VAL A 131 6.72 6.24 -15.15
CA VAL A 131 7.78 5.27 -14.78
C VAL A 131 7.23 4.16 -13.86
N THR A 132 6.27 4.49 -12.98
CA THR A 132 5.53 3.50 -12.18
C THR A 132 4.78 2.50 -13.06
N THR A 133 4.12 2.96 -14.13
CA THR A 133 3.44 2.06 -15.08
C THR A 133 4.43 1.08 -15.71
N LEU A 134 5.59 1.56 -16.16
CA LEU A 134 6.64 0.70 -16.73
C LEU A 134 7.18 -0.33 -15.72
N ARG A 135 7.41 0.11 -14.47
CA ARG A 135 7.79 -0.80 -13.37
C ARG A 135 6.72 -1.86 -13.10
N ASN A 136 5.45 -1.50 -13.12
CA ASN A 136 4.36 -2.43 -12.87
C ASN A 136 4.20 -3.44 -14.02
N LEU A 137 4.45 -3.06 -15.28
CA LEU A 137 4.47 -4.01 -16.40
C LEU A 137 5.52 -5.12 -16.19
N VAL A 138 6.72 -4.77 -15.73
CA VAL A 138 7.78 -5.75 -15.39
C VAL A 138 7.46 -6.51 -14.09
N LYS A 139 7.05 -5.80 -13.02
CA LYS A 139 6.71 -6.37 -11.71
C LYS A 139 5.51 -7.33 -11.76
N PHE A 140 4.60 -7.21 -12.72
CA PHE A 140 3.51 -8.17 -12.92
C PHE A 140 3.76 -9.17 -14.05
N GLY A 141 4.86 -9.01 -14.82
CA GLY A 141 5.26 -9.96 -15.86
C GLY A 141 4.37 -9.91 -17.10
N TYR A 142 3.87 -8.72 -17.45
CA TYR A 142 3.07 -8.55 -18.66
C TYR A 142 3.97 -8.57 -19.90
N THR A 143 4.03 -9.74 -20.55
CA THR A 143 4.80 -10.03 -21.77
C THR A 143 3.99 -9.81 -23.05
N ASP A 144 2.66 -9.98 -22.99
CA ASP A 144 1.75 -9.87 -24.13
C ASP A 144 1.39 -8.42 -24.50
N ALA A 145 1.49 -8.10 -25.80
CA ALA A 145 1.17 -6.80 -26.35
C ALA A 145 -0.29 -6.38 -26.17
N GLU A 146 -1.27 -7.28 -26.25
CA GLU A 146 -2.69 -6.92 -26.06
C GLU A 146 -2.97 -6.54 -24.60
N THR A 147 -2.38 -7.28 -23.66
CA THR A 147 -2.47 -7.06 -22.21
C THR A 147 -1.75 -5.78 -21.80
N ILE A 148 -0.53 -5.54 -22.29
CA ILE A 148 0.20 -4.28 -22.07
C ILE A 148 -0.63 -3.10 -22.60
N SER A 149 -1.15 -3.18 -23.84
CA SER A 149 -1.93 -2.10 -24.46
C SER A 149 -3.16 -1.70 -23.63
N LYS A 150 -3.77 -2.64 -22.90
CA LYS A 150 -4.90 -2.40 -21.99
C LYS A 150 -4.50 -1.76 -20.65
N LYS A 151 -3.26 -1.94 -20.18
CA LYS A 151 -2.72 -1.38 -18.93
C LYS A 151 -2.03 -0.02 -19.14
N LEU A 152 -1.85 0.43 -20.38
CA LEU A 152 -1.32 1.76 -20.73
C LEU A 152 -2.42 2.85 -20.72
N PRO A 153 -2.06 4.13 -20.52
CA PRO A 153 -2.96 5.26 -20.75
C PRO A 153 -3.50 5.27 -22.19
N GLY A 154 -4.77 5.65 -22.38
CA GLY A 154 -5.46 5.60 -23.68
C GLY A 154 -4.67 6.14 -24.89
N PRO A 155 -4.02 7.31 -24.82
CA PRO A 155 -3.19 7.83 -25.92
C PRO A 155 -1.98 6.95 -26.25
N ALA A 156 -1.42 6.28 -25.25
CA ALA A 156 -0.20 5.46 -25.36
C ALA A 156 -0.47 4.00 -25.74
N ALA A 157 -1.73 3.55 -25.79
CA ALA A 157 -2.09 2.14 -25.95
C ALA A 157 -1.44 1.46 -27.17
N TYR A 158 -1.22 2.20 -28.26
CA TYR A 158 -0.59 1.68 -29.48
C TYR A 158 0.90 1.29 -29.30
N LEU A 159 1.57 1.81 -28.26
CA LEU A 159 2.97 1.53 -27.94
C LEU A 159 3.16 0.18 -27.22
N GLY A 160 2.08 -0.52 -26.84
CA GLY A 160 2.15 -1.76 -26.08
C GLY A 160 2.90 -2.90 -26.79
N SER A 161 2.93 -2.89 -28.12
CA SER A 161 3.71 -3.83 -28.93
C SER A 161 5.23 -3.55 -28.92
N GLU A 162 5.65 -2.29 -28.81
CA GLU A 162 7.08 -1.95 -28.64
C GLU A 162 7.58 -2.34 -27.25
N ILE A 163 6.76 -2.10 -26.22
CA ILE A 163 7.06 -2.49 -24.84
C ILE A 163 7.14 -4.01 -24.71
N ALA A 164 6.21 -4.75 -25.33
CA ALA A 164 6.25 -6.22 -25.40
C ALA A 164 7.55 -6.73 -26.02
N ALA A 165 8.00 -6.13 -27.12
CA ALA A 165 9.24 -6.50 -27.79
C ALA A 165 10.48 -6.28 -26.90
N ILE A 166 10.56 -5.15 -26.19
CA ILE A 166 11.69 -4.85 -25.28
C ILE A 166 11.76 -5.87 -24.13
N ILE A 167 10.62 -6.24 -23.55
CA ILE A 167 10.55 -7.25 -22.48
C ILE A 167 10.93 -8.64 -23.04
N GLY A 168 10.42 -9.00 -24.23
CA GLY A 168 10.70 -10.28 -24.89
C GLY A 168 12.14 -10.46 -25.36
N ASP A 169 12.78 -9.42 -25.87
CA ASP A 169 14.19 -9.44 -26.29
C ASP A 169 15.13 -9.66 -25.10
N LEU A 170 14.87 -8.99 -23.96
CA LEU A 170 15.66 -9.16 -22.74
C LEU A 170 15.46 -10.53 -22.10
N GLY A 171 14.23 -11.06 -22.09
CA GLY A 171 13.96 -12.45 -21.69
C GLY A 171 14.70 -13.46 -22.58
N SER A 172 14.72 -13.22 -23.90
CA SER A 172 15.42 -14.07 -24.86
C SER A 172 16.95 -13.98 -24.76
N ALA A 173 17.49 -12.81 -24.41
CA ALA A 173 18.93 -12.61 -24.16
C ALA A 173 19.41 -13.37 -22.91
N ALA A 174 18.61 -13.39 -21.83
CA ALA A 174 18.90 -14.17 -20.64
C ALA A 174 19.00 -15.68 -20.95
N ILE A 175 18.03 -16.21 -21.71
CA ILE A 175 18.02 -17.63 -22.14
C ILE A 175 19.20 -17.95 -23.06
N SER A 176 19.60 -17.01 -23.92
CA SER A 176 20.69 -17.21 -24.89
C SER A 176 22.10 -17.28 -24.28
N THR A 177 22.25 -16.95 -22.99
CA THR A 177 23.55 -17.03 -22.29
C THR A 177 23.95 -18.47 -21.97
N THR A 178 23.02 -19.43 -21.93
CA THR A 178 23.32 -20.87 -21.83
C THR A 178 23.53 -21.52 -23.21
N ALA A 179 24.63 -21.15 -23.87
CA ALA A 179 25.07 -21.80 -25.11
C ALA A 179 25.30 -23.32 -24.89
N PRO A 180 24.66 -24.23 -25.68
CA PRO A 180 24.83 -25.66 -25.49
C PRO A 180 26.24 -26.14 -25.85
N VAL A 181 26.90 -26.84 -24.93
CA VAL A 181 28.18 -27.52 -25.20
C VAL A 181 27.95 -28.60 -26.27
N THR A 182 28.52 -28.39 -27.45
CA THR A 182 28.34 -29.27 -28.62
C THR A 182 28.90 -30.67 -28.37
N PRO A 183 28.07 -31.74 -28.36
CA PRO A 183 28.58 -33.10 -28.31
C PRO A 183 29.25 -33.47 -29.63
N ARG A 184 30.45 -34.06 -29.57
CA ARG A 184 31.13 -34.60 -30.75
C ARG A 184 30.29 -35.76 -31.35
N PRO A 185 30.17 -35.88 -32.69
CA PRO A 185 29.36 -36.94 -33.30
C PRO A 185 29.99 -38.31 -33.07
N VAL A 186 29.16 -39.28 -32.66
CA VAL A 186 29.52 -40.71 -32.57
C VAL A 186 28.65 -41.49 -33.54
N THR A 187 29.28 -42.32 -34.37
CA THR A 187 28.65 -43.00 -35.51
C THR A 187 27.66 -44.09 -35.09
N PRO A 188 26.43 -44.13 -35.63
CA PRO A 188 25.49 -45.23 -35.38
C PRO A 188 25.82 -46.48 -36.23
N PRO A 189 25.73 -47.69 -35.67
CA PRO A 189 25.67 -48.95 -36.43
C PRO A 189 24.40 -49.05 -37.30
N ARG A 190 24.40 -49.97 -38.26
CA ARG A 190 23.54 -49.93 -39.45
C ARG A 190 22.66 -51.19 -39.63
N GLU A 191 21.38 -50.96 -39.95
CA GLU A 191 20.37 -51.86 -40.56
C GLU A 191 20.07 -53.27 -39.98
N ALA A 192 18.78 -53.53 -39.76
CA ALA A 192 18.15 -54.80 -40.15
C ALA A 192 16.64 -54.65 -40.49
N ARG A 193 16.36 -54.30 -41.75
CA ARG A 193 15.18 -54.69 -42.59
C ARG A 193 13.74 -54.55 -42.07
N ASN A 194 13.01 -53.67 -42.74
CA ASN A 194 11.56 -53.74 -43.04
C ASN A 194 11.24 -54.99 -43.93
N PRO A 195 9.97 -55.42 -44.07
CA PRO A 195 9.21 -54.96 -45.24
C PRO A 195 7.70 -54.66 -45.05
N GLU A 196 7.30 -53.54 -45.67
CA GLU A 196 5.95 -53.13 -46.10
C GLU A 196 5.50 -53.93 -47.37
N PRO A 197 4.41 -53.61 -48.11
CA PRO A 197 3.27 -52.70 -47.87
C PRO A 197 1.87 -53.28 -48.25
N VAL A 198 0.80 -52.53 -47.96
CA VAL A 198 -0.42 -52.53 -48.82
C VAL A 198 -0.89 -51.09 -49.08
N ARG A 199 -1.00 -50.72 -50.37
CA ARG A 199 -1.46 -49.39 -50.86
C ARG A 199 -2.94 -49.38 -51.27
N ARG A 200 -3.50 -48.16 -51.42
CA ARG A 200 -4.63 -47.67 -52.30
C ARG A 200 -5.79 -47.05 -51.48
N ARG A 201 -6.49 -45.98 -51.91
CA ARG A 201 -6.34 -45.03 -53.05
C ARG A 201 -7.19 -43.75 -52.84
N ARG A 202 -6.77 -42.61 -53.42
CA ARG A 202 -7.65 -41.50 -53.91
C ARG A 202 -7.93 -41.74 -55.43
N PRO A 203 -8.76 -40.98 -56.19
CA PRO A 203 -9.20 -39.57 -56.07
C PRO A 203 -10.67 -39.48 -55.52
N THR A 204 -11.63 -38.60 -55.85
CA THR A 204 -11.82 -37.55 -56.89
C THR A 204 -12.89 -36.51 -56.43
N ALA A 205 -13.07 -35.41 -57.17
CA ALA A 205 -14.22 -34.48 -57.09
C ALA A 205 -15.08 -34.55 -58.39
N PRO A 206 -16.28 -33.94 -58.41
CA PRO A 206 -16.46 -32.77 -59.28
C PRO A 206 -17.35 -31.65 -58.67
N SER A 207 -17.52 -30.55 -59.43
CA SER A 207 -18.17 -29.28 -59.03
C SER A 207 -19.65 -29.16 -59.46
N ALA A 208 -20.46 -28.30 -58.81
CA ALA A 208 -21.20 -27.18 -59.45
C ALA A 208 -22.31 -26.52 -58.57
N THR A 209 -22.30 -25.19 -58.55
CA THR A 209 -23.32 -24.18 -58.13
C THR A 209 -24.64 -24.35 -58.95
N PRO A 210 -25.88 -24.09 -58.46
CA PRO A 210 -26.29 -22.74 -57.98
C PRO A 210 -27.39 -22.59 -56.89
N ALA A 211 -27.52 -21.34 -56.40
CA ALA A 211 -28.67 -20.77 -55.65
C ALA A 211 -29.73 -20.19 -56.65
N PRO A 212 -30.96 -19.71 -56.30
CA PRO A 212 -31.39 -18.95 -55.09
C PRO A 212 -32.80 -19.40 -54.59
N PRO A 213 -33.70 -18.58 -53.97
CA PRO A 213 -33.61 -17.27 -53.30
C PRO A 213 -34.21 -17.24 -51.86
N PHE A 214 -34.35 -16.03 -51.31
CA PHE A 214 -34.97 -15.68 -50.02
C PHE A 214 -36.34 -16.32 -49.70
N THR A 215 -36.59 -16.58 -48.41
CA THR A 215 -37.82 -16.14 -47.72
C THR A 215 -37.63 -16.17 -46.20
N SER A 216 -38.11 -15.13 -45.49
CA SER A 216 -38.10 -15.06 -44.01
C SER A 216 -39.49 -15.35 -43.44
N PRO A 217 -39.66 -16.33 -42.53
CA PRO A 217 -40.89 -16.47 -41.74
C PRO A 217 -41.04 -15.37 -40.67
N PRO A 218 -42.27 -15.08 -40.19
CA PRO A 218 -42.58 -13.82 -39.50
C PRO A 218 -42.39 -13.85 -37.97
N ALA A 219 -42.29 -12.66 -37.39
CA ALA A 219 -42.32 -12.45 -35.94
C ALA A 219 -43.73 -12.70 -35.36
N ALA A 220 -43.84 -13.66 -34.44
CA ALA A 220 -45.08 -13.95 -33.71
C ALA A 220 -45.21 -13.03 -32.47
N GLN A 221 -46.01 -11.96 -32.59
CA GLN A 221 -46.38 -11.12 -31.44
C GLN A 221 -47.60 -11.70 -30.71
N SER A 222 -47.47 -12.04 -29.42
CA SER A 222 -48.60 -12.19 -28.48
C SER A 222 -48.11 -12.48 -27.04
N PRO A 223 -48.81 -12.00 -26.00
CA PRO A 223 -49.35 -10.65 -25.86
C PRO A 223 -48.82 -9.97 -24.59
N ARG A 224 -48.73 -8.63 -24.60
CA ARG A 224 -48.32 -7.82 -23.43
C ARG A 224 -49.38 -7.92 -22.32
N ARG A 225 -49.26 -8.93 -21.42
CA ARG A 225 -50.07 -8.98 -20.19
C ARG A 225 -49.61 -7.87 -19.25
N GLU A 226 -50.34 -6.77 -19.29
CA GLU A 226 -50.30 -5.65 -18.36
C GLU A 226 -50.71 -6.13 -16.96
N ARG A 227 -49.77 -6.73 -16.23
CA ARG A 227 -49.98 -7.15 -14.84
C ARG A 227 -49.91 -5.90 -13.98
N VAL A 228 -51.10 -5.45 -13.56
CA VAL A 228 -51.28 -4.35 -12.59
C VAL A 228 -50.24 -4.47 -11.49
N THR A 229 -49.40 -3.45 -11.35
CA THR A 229 -48.47 -3.33 -10.24
C THR A 229 -49.27 -2.85 -9.03
N GLU A 230 -49.96 -3.77 -8.36
CA GLU A 230 -50.26 -3.55 -6.96
C GLU A 230 -48.94 -3.23 -6.26
N PRO A 231 -48.83 -2.10 -5.54
CA PRO A 231 -47.63 -1.83 -4.79
C PRO A 231 -47.51 -2.92 -3.74
N ILE A 232 -46.51 -3.80 -3.92
CA ILE A 232 -46.07 -4.68 -2.83
C ILE A 232 -45.72 -3.73 -1.69
N ARG A 233 -46.59 -3.68 -0.67
CA ARG A 233 -46.20 -3.22 0.65
C ARG A 233 -45.09 -4.17 1.09
N VAL A 234 -43.86 -3.77 0.78
CA VAL A 234 -42.70 -4.13 1.58
C VAL A 234 -43.08 -3.66 2.97
N ALA A 235 -43.58 -4.59 3.79
CA ALA A 235 -43.69 -4.34 5.22
C ALA A 235 -42.30 -3.88 5.64
N PRO A 236 -42.16 -2.70 6.29
CA PRO A 236 -40.84 -2.18 6.60
C PRO A 236 -40.08 -3.27 7.33
N ALA A 237 -38.92 -3.66 6.79
CA ALA A 237 -38.03 -4.56 7.49
C ALA A 237 -37.83 -3.96 8.89
N PRO A 238 -38.03 -4.74 9.97
CA PRO A 238 -38.14 -4.19 11.31
C PRO A 238 -36.92 -3.31 11.57
N SER A 239 -37.17 -2.01 11.78
CA SER A 239 -36.12 -1.00 11.89
C SER A 239 -35.13 -1.48 12.92
N ARG A 240 -33.87 -1.64 12.50
CA ARG A 240 -32.82 -2.33 13.26
C ARG A 240 -32.38 -1.39 14.38
N ALA A 241 -33.18 -1.35 15.44
CA ALA A 241 -33.38 -0.18 16.28
C ALA A 241 -32.09 0.59 16.62
N GLU A 242 -32.10 1.87 16.28
CA GLU A 242 -31.13 2.90 16.65
C GLU A 242 -31.33 3.26 18.13
N ASP A 243 -31.23 2.22 18.97
CA ASP A 243 -31.80 2.15 20.31
C ASP A 243 -31.02 3.05 21.28
N GLY A 244 -31.54 4.26 21.49
CA GLY A 244 -30.91 5.34 22.25
C GLY A 244 -30.19 6.40 21.40
N LEU A 245 -30.29 6.41 20.06
CA LEU A 245 -29.81 7.52 19.23
C LEU A 245 -30.71 8.75 19.43
N LEU A 246 -30.12 9.95 19.43
CA LEU A 246 -30.80 11.22 19.62
C LEU A 246 -30.73 12.07 18.35
N ASP A 247 -31.81 12.76 18.01
CA ASP A 247 -31.88 13.76 16.94
C ASP A 247 -31.21 15.07 17.41
N LEU A 248 -29.88 15.05 17.47
CA LEU A 248 -29.01 16.15 17.89
C LEU A 248 -27.85 16.28 16.92
N THR A 249 -27.57 17.52 16.51
CA THR A 249 -26.47 17.89 15.61
C THR A 249 -25.24 18.36 16.40
N HIS A 250 -24.26 18.99 15.74
CA HIS A 250 -23.18 19.67 16.47
C HIS A 250 -23.61 21.00 17.11
N ASP A 251 -24.64 21.65 16.59
CA ASP A 251 -25.06 23.00 16.97
C ASP A 251 -25.91 23.02 18.26
N ASP A 252 -26.49 21.87 18.63
CA ASP A 252 -27.28 21.68 19.85
C ASP A 252 -26.40 21.59 21.12
N PHE A 253 -25.11 21.28 20.96
CA PHE A 253 -24.15 21.18 22.06
C PHE A 253 -23.37 22.48 22.27
N CYS A 254 -22.92 22.69 23.50
CA CYS A 254 -21.94 23.75 23.78
C CYS A 254 -20.62 23.55 23.01
N GLU A 255 -19.96 24.66 22.66
CA GLU A 255 -18.56 24.65 22.23
C GLU A 255 -17.65 24.13 23.36
N TYR A 256 -16.67 23.29 23.01
CA TYR A 256 -15.78 22.71 24.00
C TYR A 256 -14.82 23.74 24.59
N ARG A 257 -14.82 23.83 25.92
CA ARG A 257 -13.97 24.73 26.68
C ARG A 257 -12.76 23.97 27.23
N TYR A 258 -11.57 24.47 26.89
CA TYR A 258 -10.30 24.00 27.44
C TYR A 258 -10.15 24.43 28.90
N MET A 259 -10.84 23.72 29.78
CA MET A 259 -10.73 23.87 31.24
C MET A 259 -9.30 23.54 31.70
N ARG A 260 -8.79 24.28 32.69
CA ARG A 260 -7.64 23.81 33.46
C ARG A 260 -8.09 22.68 34.39
N ALA A 261 -7.14 21.83 34.80
CA ALA A 261 -7.40 20.72 35.72
C ALA A 261 -7.53 21.22 37.17
N ASP A 262 -8.58 21.99 37.44
CA ASP A 262 -9.04 22.25 38.80
C ASP A 262 -9.76 20.99 39.32
N SER A 263 -9.75 20.77 40.64
CA SER A 263 -9.90 19.45 41.27
C SER A 263 -11.27 18.78 41.19
N ASP A 264 -12.31 19.52 40.80
CA ASP A 264 -13.70 19.19 41.12
C ASP A 264 -14.50 18.69 39.90
N GLU A 265 -13.87 18.57 38.73
CA GLU A 265 -14.51 18.14 37.47
C GLU A 265 -14.54 16.61 37.36
N ILE A 266 -15.73 16.00 37.46
CA ILE A 266 -15.93 14.54 37.45
C ILE A 266 -15.68 13.97 36.05
N LYS A 267 -14.45 13.48 35.80
CA LYS A 267 -14.00 12.87 34.55
C LYS A 267 -12.99 11.74 34.82
N PRO A 268 -12.82 10.76 33.92
CA PRO A 268 -11.80 9.72 34.09
C PRO A 268 -10.39 10.30 33.97
N GLU A 269 -9.43 9.77 34.73
CA GLU A 269 -8.01 10.17 34.65
C GLU A 269 -7.41 9.99 33.24
N LYS A 270 -7.91 9.00 32.51
CA LYS A 270 -7.47 8.62 31.15
C LYS A 270 -8.70 8.18 30.34
N PRO A 271 -8.83 8.59 29.07
CA PRO A 271 -9.86 8.06 28.18
C PRO A 271 -9.73 6.54 28.03
N GLY A 272 -10.87 5.84 28.07
CA GLY A 272 -10.98 4.42 27.76
C GLY A 272 -10.82 4.12 26.26
N SER A 273 -10.99 2.85 25.91
CA SER A 273 -10.86 2.36 24.53
C SER A 273 -12.22 2.13 23.87
N ILE A 274 -12.40 2.61 22.64
CA ILE A 274 -13.53 2.23 21.79
C ILE A 274 -13.19 0.89 21.13
N ARG A 275 -14.03 -0.12 21.32
CA ARG A 275 -14.02 -1.34 20.52
C ARG A 275 -14.68 -1.05 19.18
N VAL A 276 -13.91 -1.13 18.10
CA VAL A 276 -14.42 -1.08 16.73
C VAL A 276 -14.54 -2.51 16.20
N ALA A 277 -15.68 -2.85 15.59
CA ALA A 277 -15.96 -4.16 15.00
C ALA A 277 -16.63 -4.01 13.63
N PRO A 278 -16.30 -4.81 12.61
CA PRO A 278 -16.91 -4.69 11.29
C PRO A 278 -18.38 -5.12 11.32
N ILE A 279 -19.20 -4.44 10.51
CA ILE A 279 -20.59 -4.78 10.21
C ILE A 279 -20.83 -4.66 8.70
N ASP A 280 -21.98 -5.12 8.23
CA ASP A 280 -22.38 -4.90 6.84
C ASP A 280 -22.45 -3.39 6.52
N GLY A 281 -21.72 -2.95 5.50
CA GLY A 281 -21.60 -1.55 5.09
C GLY A 281 -20.78 -0.62 5.99
N GLY A 282 -20.11 -1.08 7.05
CA GLY A 282 -19.36 -0.17 7.93
C GLY A 282 -18.76 -0.79 9.19
N VAL A 283 -18.70 -0.01 10.27
CA VAL A 283 -18.23 -0.47 11.59
C VAL A 283 -19.20 -0.14 12.73
N ARG A 284 -19.30 -1.03 13.70
CA ARG A 284 -19.91 -0.77 15.00
C ARG A 284 -18.85 -0.31 16.00
N LEU A 285 -19.12 0.81 16.64
CA LEU A 285 -18.40 1.35 17.77
C LEU A 285 -19.06 0.85 19.06
N THR A 286 -18.28 0.52 20.09
CA THR A 286 -18.79 0.13 21.41
C THR A 286 -17.79 0.57 22.49
N PHE A 287 -18.30 1.10 23.59
CA PHE A 287 -17.49 1.72 24.64
C PHE A 287 -18.11 1.49 26.03
N GLU A 288 -17.30 1.58 27.08
CA GLU A 288 -17.75 1.42 28.46
C GLU A 288 -18.57 2.64 28.92
N PRO A 289 -19.56 2.47 29.82
CA PRO A 289 -20.39 3.57 30.31
C PRO A 289 -19.59 4.52 31.19
N PHE A 290 -19.98 5.80 31.17
CA PHE A 290 -19.67 6.69 32.28
C PHE A 290 -20.68 6.48 33.41
N VAL A 291 -20.21 6.31 34.64
CA VAL A 291 -21.05 6.10 35.82
C VAL A 291 -21.14 7.40 36.62
N THR A 292 -22.36 7.88 36.84
CA THR A 292 -22.67 9.09 37.60
C THR A 292 -23.26 8.77 38.96
N ASP A 293 -22.95 9.58 39.96
CA ASP A 293 -23.71 9.59 41.22
C ASP A 293 -25.09 10.24 41.02
N GLY A 294 -26.14 9.47 41.31
CA GLY A 294 -27.55 9.89 41.23
C GLY A 294 -28.16 9.81 39.82
N ASP A 295 -29.45 10.16 39.73
CA ASP A 295 -30.26 10.13 38.50
C ASP A 295 -29.89 11.26 37.54
N LYS A 296 -28.67 11.24 37.00
CA LYS A 296 -28.20 12.18 35.96
C LYS A 296 -28.39 11.59 34.57
N MET A 297 -28.73 12.43 33.61
CA MET A 297 -28.70 12.07 32.20
C MET A 297 -27.26 12.12 31.67
N VAL A 298 -26.89 11.10 30.89
CA VAL A 298 -25.59 11.00 30.20
C VAL A 298 -25.83 10.90 28.70
N ILE A 299 -25.13 11.74 27.93
CA ILE A 299 -25.18 11.74 26.46
C ILE A 299 -23.76 11.58 25.92
N TYR A 300 -23.59 10.60 25.03
CA TYR A 300 -22.36 10.30 24.33
C TYR A 300 -22.40 10.92 22.93
N ARG A 301 -21.60 11.97 22.73
CA ARG A 301 -21.36 12.62 21.43
C ARG A 301 -20.19 11.90 20.76
N VAL A 302 -20.50 11.01 19.81
CA VAL A 302 -19.52 10.17 19.12
C VAL A 302 -19.09 10.87 17.84
N VAL A 303 -17.79 11.12 17.69
CA VAL A 303 -17.21 11.89 16.58
C VAL A 303 -16.04 11.15 15.94
N SER A 304 -15.78 11.44 14.67
CA SER A 304 -14.70 10.84 13.89
C SER A 304 -13.85 11.87 13.17
N ALA A 305 -12.62 11.52 12.82
CA ALA A 305 -11.85 12.21 11.80
C ALA A 305 -11.02 11.22 10.98
N ASP A 306 -10.95 11.41 9.67
CA ASP A 306 -10.05 10.66 8.81
C ASP A 306 -8.62 11.22 8.96
N GLY A 307 -7.63 10.34 9.17
CA GLY A 307 -6.27 10.70 9.54
C GLY A 307 -6.08 10.79 11.05
N SER A 308 -6.03 12.01 11.60
CA SER A 308 -5.65 12.28 13.00
C SER A 308 -6.86 12.55 13.91
N PRO A 309 -6.80 12.19 15.22
CA PRO A 309 -7.91 12.46 16.15
C PRO A 309 -8.22 13.97 16.28
N PRO A 310 -9.50 14.37 16.32
CA PRO A 310 -9.86 15.78 16.47
C PRO A 310 -9.48 16.31 17.86
N ARG A 311 -9.13 17.60 17.96
CA ARG A 311 -8.71 18.23 19.23
C ARG A 311 -9.88 18.66 20.13
N LYS A 312 -11.08 18.74 19.57
CA LYS A 312 -12.35 19.10 20.22
C LYS A 312 -13.52 18.43 19.47
N PRO A 313 -14.64 18.07 20.11
CA PRO A 313 -15.71 17.28 19.51
C PRO A 313 -16.28 17.88 18.21
N GLU A 314 -16.51 19.19 18.20
CA GLU A 314 -17.04 19.96 17.07
C GLU A 314 -16.02 20.17 15.92
N ALA A 315 -14.81 19.63 16.03
CA ALA A 315 -13.80 19.61 14.97
C ALA A 315 -13.64 18.24 14.28
N GLY A 316 -14.44 17.24 14.67
CA GLY A 316 -14.62 15.99 13.92
C GLY A 316 -16.00 15.93 13.25
N ASP A 317 -16.19 15.01 12.32
CA ASP A 317 -17.51 14.69 11.78
C ASP A 317 -18.34 13.97 12.86
N LEU A 318 -19.60 14.39 13.07
CA LEU A 318 -20.51 13.68 13.97
C LEU A 318 -20.82 12.27 13.41
N VAL A 319 -20.66 11.24 14.24
CA VAL A 319 -21.15 9.88 13.96
C VAL A 319 -22.56 9.71 14.54
N GLY A 320 -22.79 10.25 15.74
CA GLY A 320 -24.12 10.32 16.36
C GLY A 320 -24.05 10.83 17.81
N ALA A 321 -25.19 11.32 18.30
CA ALA A 321 -25.42 11.59 19.71
C ALA A 321 -26.30 10.48 20.29
N THR A 322 -25.95 9.91 21.44
CA THR A 322 -26.69 8.74 21.97
C THR A 322 -26.64 8.62 23.49
N THR A 323 -27.66 8.00 24.09
CA THR A 323 -27.62 7.46 25.46
C THR A 323 -27.13 6.00 25.50
N SER A 324 -26.97 5.38 24.33
CA SER A 324 -26.56 3.98 24.14
C SER A 324 -25.03 3.82 24.21
N LEU A 325 -24.57 2.60 24.48
CA LEU A 325 -23.13 2.26 24.51
C LEU A 325 -22.60 1.76 23.15
N ARG A 326 -23.36 2.00 22.07
CA ARG A 326 -23.07 1.57 20.71
C ARG A 326 -23.53 2.62 19.69
N VAL A 327 -22.74 2.81 18.64
CA VAL A 327 -23.10 3.62 17.45
C VAL A 327 -22.51 2.92 16.22
N ASP A 328 -23.22 2.93 15.11
CA ASP A 328 -22.74 2.36 13.84
C ASP A 328 -22.28 3.50 12.90
N ASP A 329 -21.07 3.41 12.35
CA ASP A 329 -20.57 4.29 11.28
C ASP A 329 -20.62 3.54 9.94
N LEU A 330 -21.53 3.95 9.06
CA LEU A 330 -21.72 3.40 7.71
C LEU A 330 -21.08 4.26 6.61
N ARG A 331 -20.30 5.29 6.97
CA ARG A 331 -19.65 6.18 6.01
C ARG A 331 -18.32 5.58 5.57
N GLY A 332 -18.10 5.42 4.27
CA GLY A 332 -16.80 4.97 3.74
C GLY A 332 -15.62 5.81 4.24
N LEU A 333 -14.46 5.17 4.40
CA LEU A 333 -13.22 5.83 4.82
C LEU A 333 -12.61 6.62 3.66
N ARG A 334 -11.97 7.76 3.93
CA ARG A 334 -11.27 8.56 2.91
C ARG A 334 -9.74 8.44 2.97
N THR A 335 -9.22 7.93 4.09
CA THR A 335 -7.79 7.66 4.31
C THR A 335 -7.63 6.29 5.00
N ALA A 336 -6.40 5.82 5.16
CA ALA A 336 -6.09 4.52 5.77
C ALA A 336 -6.38 4.44 7.28
N VAL A 337 -6.73 5.57 7.92
CA VAL A 337 -7.08 5.63 9.35
C VAL A 337 -8.33 6.48 9.53
N ARG A 338 -9.30 5.98 10.30
CA ARG A 338 -10.35 6.83 10.91
C ARG A 338 -10.19 6.78 12.42
N ALA A 339 -9.86 7.92 13.02
CA ALA A 339 -9.87 8.10 14.46
C ALA A 339 -11.32 8.33 14.95
N TYR A 340 -11.66 7.79 16.11
CA TYR A 340 -12.94 7.95 16.78
C TYR A 340 -12.75 8.44 18.22
N GLN A 341 -13.67 9.27 18.68
CA GLN A 341 -13.73 9.77 20.06
C GLN A 341 -15.17 9.75 20.57
N VAL A 342 -15.34 9.42 21.85
CA VAL A 342 -16.61 9.54 22.57
C VAL A 342 -16.46 10.65 23.60
N TRP A 343 -17.22 11.72 23.42
CA TRP A 343 -17.29 12.84 24.34
C TRP A 343 -18.55 12.70 25.21
N CYS A 344 -18.36 12.72 26.53
CA CYS A 344 -19.42 12.51 27.51
C CYS A 344 -19.94 13.87 27.99
N HIS A 345 -21.23 14.08 27.79
CA HIS A 345 -22.03 15.18 28.32
C HIS A 345 -22.88 14.64 29.48
N VAL A 346 -22.99 15.39 30.58
CA VAL A 346 -23.71 14.98 31.79
C VAL A 346 -24.58 16.15 32.28
N GLY A 347 -25.82 15.87 32.68
CA GLY A 347 -26.73 16.88 33.20
C GLY A 347 -27.93 16.30 33.96
N THR A 348 -28.87 17.15 34.36
CA THR A 348 -30.16 16.71 34.95
C THR A 348 -31.10 16.11 33.92
N ASP A 349 -30.98 16.56 32.68
CA ASP A 349 -31.84 16.23 31.54
C ASP A 349 -31.06 16.51 30.23
N GLN A 350 -31.72 16.38 29.08
CA GLN A 350 -31.09 16.58 27.77
C GLN A 350 -30.66 18.04 27.53
N GLU A 351 -31.46 19.02 27.96
CA GLU A 351 -31.19 20.45 27.70
C GLU A 351 -30.02 20.95 28.57
N ASP A 352 -29.92 20.47 29.81
CA ASP A 352 -28.77 20.71 30.69
C ASP A 352 -27.51 19.97 30.18
N ALA A 353 -27.63 18.67 29.85
CA ALA A 353 -26.47 17.86 29.44
C ALA A 353 -25.76 18.41 28.20
N VAL A 354 -26.49 18.82 27.15
CA VAL A 354 -25.85 19.37 25.93
C VAL A 354 -25.16 20.70 26.18
N ARG A 355 -25.62 21.49 27.17
CA ARG A 355 -25.02 22.77 27.57
C ARG A 355 -23.80 22.63 28.47
N ASN A 356 -23.66 21.49 29.17
CA ASN A 356 -22.53 21.21 30.04
C ASN A 356 -21.29 20.77 29.24
N ASN A 357 -20.12 21.28 29.66
CA ASN A 357 -18.85 21.08 28.98
C ASN A 357 -18.46 19.60 28.98
N PRO A 358 -18.21 18.97 27.81
CA PRO A 358 -17.93 17.54 27.76
C PRO A 358 -16.48 17.21 28.14
N PHE A 359 -16.26 15.95 28.52
CA PHE A 359 -14.93 15.37 28.63
C PHE A 359 -14.77 14.16 27.70
N LEU A 360 -13.54 13.88 27.29
CA LEU A 360 -13.21 12.73 26.44
C LEU A 360 -13.28 11.44 27.25
N LEU A 361 -14.33 10.65 27.06
CA LEU A 361 -14.56 9.38 27.76
C LEU A 361 -13.76 8.23 27.16
N ALA A 362 -13.74 8.12 25.83
CA ALA A 362 -13.06 7.03 25.13
C ALA A 362 -12.51 7.45 23.77
N ARG A 363 -11.47 6.74 23.30
CA ARG A 363 -10.87 6.89 21.97
C ARG A 363 -10.58 5.55 21.31
N GLY A 364 -10.54 5.51 20.00
CA GLY A 364 -10.17 4.32 19.22
C GLY A 364 -9.99 4.68 17.75
N GLN A 365 -9.74 3.68 16.90
CA GLN A 365 -9.55 3.90 15.48
C GLN A 365 -9.88 2.66 14.65
N GLU A 366 -10.24 2.89 13.39
CA GLU A 366 -10.26 1.90 12.33
C GLU A 366 -9.03 2.11 11.43
N VAL A 367 -8.38 1.01 11.05
CA VAL A 367 -7.33 1.00 10.02
C VAL A 367 -7.89 0.26 8.81
N SER A 368 -8.02 0.97 7.68
CA SER A 368 -8.65 0.45 6.47
C SER A 368 -7.95 -0.80 5.96
N THR A 369 -8.71 -1.80 5.54
CA THR A 369 -8.16 -2.89 4.71
C THR A 369 -7.78 -2.35 3.32
N VAL A 370 -7.08 -3.17 2.55
CA VAL A 370 -7.09 -2.99 1.08
C VAL A 370 -8.50 -3.30 0.54
N PHE A 371 -8.80 -2.83 -0.67
CA PHE A 371 -10.01 -3.15 -1.41
C PHE A 371 -9.68 -3.49 -2.87
N ASP A 372 -10.66 -4.06 -3.59
CA ASP A 372 -10.48 -4.58 -4.96
C ASP A 372 -9.29 -5.57 -5.08
N PHE A 373 -9.13 -6.45 -4.07
CA PHE A 373 -8.03 -7.40 -4.01
C PHE A 373 -8.24 -8.56 -4.99
N GLU A 374 -7.53 -8.52 -6.12
CA GLU A 374 -7.49 -9.59 -7.12
C GLU A 374 -6.15 -10.35 -7.07
N ILE A 375 -6.17 -11.60 -7.53
CA ILE A 375 -5.00 -12.46 -7.63
C ILE A 375 -4.95 -13.08 -9.03
N HIS A 376 -3.80 -13.00 -9.68
CA HIS A 376 -3.56 -13.54 -11.01
C HIS A 376 -2.44 -14.59 -10.99
N LEU A 377 -2.52 -15.55 -11.91
CA LEU A 377 -1.49 -16.58 -12.13
C LEU A 377 -1.08 -16.53 -13.61
N ALA A 378 0.17 -16.18 -13.89
CA ALA A 378 0.71 -16.05 -15.23
C ALA A 378 2.14 -16.60 -15.27
N GLU A 379 2.47 -17.44 -16.26
CA GLU A 379 3.83 -17.97 -16.50
C GLU A 379 4.51 -18.65 -15.27
N GLY A 380 3.74 -19.06 -14.27
CA GLY A 380 4.24 -19.64 -13.00
C GLY A 380 4.41 -18.61 -11.86
N ARG A 381 4.31 -17.31 -12.16
CA ARG A 381 4.27 -16.20 -11.20
C ARG A 381 2.84 -16.05 -10.65
N ILE A 382 2.72 -15.85 -9.34
CA ILE A 382 1.48 -15.35 -8.73
C ILE A 382 1.64 -13.85 -8.51
N SER A 383 0.63 -13.06 -8.84
CA SER A 383 0.59 -11.62 -8.53
C SER A 383 -0.71 -11.27 -7.84
N GLY A 384 -0.70 -10.20 -7.06
CA GLY A 384 -1.90 -9.61 -6.47
C GLY A 384 -1.94 -8.11 -6.74
N GLU A 385 -3.08 -7.62 -7.20
CA GLU A 385 -3.38 -6.19 -7.37
C GLU A 385 -4.48 -5.80 -6.37
N TRP A 386 -4.47 -4.55 -5.90
CA TRP A 386 -5.49 -3.97 -5.02
C TRP A 386 -5.39 -2.44 -4.99
N THR A 387 -6.39 -1.79 -4.42
CA THR A 387 -6.31 -0.39 -4.03
C THR A 387 -6.09 -0.24 -2.52
N ALA A 388 -5.18 0.66 -2.15
CA ALA A 388 -4.91 1.05 -0.77
C ALA A 388 -5.35 2.51 -0.53
N PHE A 389 -5.87 2.82 0.67
CA PHE A 389 -6.28 4.18 1.00
C PHE A 389 -5.08 5.12 1.24
N PRO A 390 -5.21 6.43 0.94
CA PRO A 390 -4.18 7.42 1.25
C PRO A 390 -3.76 7.38 2.72
N GLY A 391 -2.46 7.41 3.00
CA GLY A 391 -1.90 7.28 4.35
C GLY A 391 -1.49 5.86 4.76
N ALA A 392 -1.82 4.83 3.97
CA ALA A 392 -1.16 3.53 4.08
C ALA A 392 0.33 3.69 3.73
N GLN A 393 1.21 3.19 4.59
CA GLN A 393 2.66 3.31 4.43
C GLN A 393 3.27 2.09 3.75
N ARG A 394 2.70 0.92 4.04
CA ARG A 394 3.10 -0.37 3.48
C ARG A 394 1.90 -1.33 3.47
N ILE A 395 1.89 -2.31 2.59
CA ILE A 395 0.99 -3.47 2.67
C ILE A 395 1.83 -4.71 3.00
N ARG A 396 1.48 -5.40 4.08
CA ARG A 396 2.07 -6.69 4.44
C ARG A 396 1.31 -7.80 3.73
N VAL A 397 2.05 -8.60 2.99
CA VAL A 397 1.52 -9.71 2.19
C VAL A 397 1.94 -11.01 2.82
N TYR A 398 1.00 -11.89 3.10
CA TYR A 398 1.25 -13.19 3.71
C TYR A 398 0.87 -14.31 2.75
N ARG A 399 1.81 -15.22 2.45
CA ARG A 399 1.53 -16.50 1.77
C ARG A 399 1.37 -17.59 2.81
N ILE A 400 0.13 -17.90 3.17
CA ILE A 400 -0.20 -18.85 4.24
C ILE A 400 -0.48 -20.23 3.61
N PRO A 401 0.30 -21.29 3.88
CA PRO A 401 0.01 -22.64 3.41
C PRO A 401 -1.32 -23.17 3.97
N ARG A 402 -2.15 -23.77 3.12
CA ARG A 402 -3.47 -24.31 3.52
C ARG A 402 -3.41 -25.76 4.02
N ASP A 403 -2.21 -26.31 4.21
CA ASP A 403 -1.96 -27.69 4.64
C ASP A 403 -1.67 -27.86 6.15
N GLY A 404 -1.78 -26.79 6.96
CA GLY A 404 -1.52 -26.87 8.40
C GLY A 404 -2.19 -25.79 9.28
N THR A 405 -1.87 -25.80 10.56
CA THR A 405 -2.39 -24.89 11.61
C THR A 405 -1.73 -23.50 11.60
N ALA A 406 -1.39 -22.99 10.41
CA ALA A 406 -0.66 -21.74 10.25
C ALA A 406 -1.47 -20.54 10.78
N ARG A 407 -0.82 -19.69 11.59
CA ARG A 407 -1.46 -18.48 12.12
C ARG A 407 -1.47 -17.40 11.03
N MET A 408 -2.63 -16.78 10.78
CA MET A 408 -2.85 -15.91 9.60
C MET A 408 -2.08 -14.58 9.61
N ASP A 409 -1.45 -14.24 10.73
CA ASP A 409 -0.59 -13.06 10.95
C ASP A 409 0.82 -13.46 11.39
N ASP A 410 1.24 -14.72 11.18
CA ASP A 410 2.61 -15.16 11.49
C ASP A 410 3.63 -14.44 10.59
N PRO A 411 4.62 -13.71 11.16
CA PRO A 411 5.66 -13.04 10.38
C PRO A 411 6.50 -14.00 9.53
N GLN A 412 6.53 -15.31 9.80
CA GLN A 412 7.19 -16.29 8.95
C GLN A 412 6.55 -16.40 7.56
N HIS A 413 5.25 -16.14 7.44
CA HIS A 413 4.53 -16.17 6.17
C HIS A 413 4.55 -14.84 5.41
N GLU A 414 5.13 -13.76 5.98
CA GLU A 414 5.26 -12.47 5.28
C GLU A 414 6.23 -12.60 4.08
N ILE A 415 5.75 -12.32 2.87
CA ILE A 415 6.51 -12.24 1.61
C ILE A 415 6.70 -10.77 1.19
N CYS A 416 7.46 -10.51 0.12
CA CYS A 416 7.72 -9.15 -0.39
C CYS A 416 8.19 -8.19 0.71
N ARG A 417 9.20 -8.63 1.48
CA ARG A 417 9.74 -7.89 2.63
C ARG A 417 10.65 -6.76 2.17
N GLY A 418 10.56 -5.61 2.85
CA GLY A 418 11.31 -4.41 2.52
C GLY A 418 10.60 -3.49 1.51
N GLU A 419 9.79 -4.04 0.60
CA GLU A 419 8.93 -3.24 -0.28
C GLU A 419 7.70 -2.67 0.43
N SER A 420 7.19 -1.54 -0.06
CA SER A 420 5.93 -0.95 0.43
C SER A 420 4.69 -1.66 -0.09
N ASN A 421 4.76 -2.34 -1.24
CA ASN A 421 3.66 -3.09 -1.86
C ASN A 421 2.34 -2.30 -2.05
N LEU A 422 2.35 -0.96 -2.07
CA LEU A 422 1.12 -0.16 -2.06
C LEU A 422 0.20 -0.43 -3.27
N GLU A 423 0.79 -0.84 -4.40
CA GLU A 423 0.11 -1.08 -5.68
C GLU A 423 0.00 -2.59 -6.04
N GLY A 424 0.46 -3.50 -5.15
CA GLY A 424 0.42 -4.96 -5.39
C GLY A 424 1.70 -5.73 -5.04
N PHE A 425 1.63 -7.06 -5.19
CA PHE A 425 2.77 -7.98 -5.01
C PHE A 425 3.02 -8.87 -6.24
N ALA A 426 4.23 -9.40 -6.31
CA ALA A 426 4.60 -10.53 -7.15
C ALA A 426 5.30 -11.60 -6.31
N ASP A 427 4.90 -12.85 -6.49
CA ASP A 427 5.41 -14.02 -5.80
C ASP A 427 5.90 -15.06 -6.81
N TRP A 428 7.19 -15.39 -6.67
CA TRP A 428 7.92 -16.37 -7.47
C TRP A 428 8.23 -17.67 -6.70
N ASP A 429 8.10 -17.64 -5.36
CA ASP A 429 8.56 -18.71 -4.46
C ASP A 429 7.43 -19.70 -4.10
N ALA A 430 6.29 -19.62 -4.78
CA ALA A 430 5.12 -20.45 -4.52
C ALA A 430 5.26 -21.84 -5.20
N GLU A 431 5.21 -22.91 -4.41
CA GLU A 431 5.43 -24.27 -4.92
C GLU A 431 4.29 -24.73 -5.85
N PRO A 432 4.58 -25.21 -7.08
CA PRO A 432 3.57 -25.77 -7.97
C PRO A 432 2.82 -26.95 -7.34
N GLY A 433 1.48 -26.89 -7.37
CA GLY A 433 0.61 -27.92 -6.80
C GLY A 433 0.28 -27.77 -5.31
N LYS A 434 0.87 -26.78 -4.61
CA LYS A 434 0.40 -26.37 -3.28
C LYS A 434 -0.85 -25.48 -3.37
N VAL A 435 -1.54 -25.34 -2.24
CA VAL A 435 -2.67 -24.42 -2.07
C VAL A 435 -2.34 -23.44 -0.95
N TYR A 436 -2.42 -22.15 -1.27
CA TYR A 436 -2.13 -21.05 -0.35
C TYR A 436 -3.35 -20.15 -0.16
N THR A 437 -3.44 -19.53 1.01
CA THR A 437 -4.28 -18.34 1.25
C THR A 437 -3.36 -17.14 1.24
N TYR A 438 -3.59 -16.20 0.30
CA TYR A 438 -2.93 -14.90 0.33
C TYR A 438 -3.74 -13.92 1.16
N ARG A 439 -3.06 -13.03 1.88
CA ARG A 439 -3.67 -11.99 2.72
C ARG A 439 -2.85 -10.71 2.63
N ALA A 440 -3.53 -9.57 2.49
CA ALA A 440 -2.92 -8.25 2.40
C ALA A 440 -3.43 -7.35 3.55
N CYS A 441 -2.53 -6.95 4.45
CA CYS A 441 -2.84 -6.07 5.58
C CYS A 441 -2.23 -4.69 5.36
N ALA A 442 -3.00 -3.61 5.46
CA ALA A 442 -2.44 -2.26 5.38
C ALA A 442 -1.71 -1.90 6.68
N GLU A 443 -0.55 -1.26 6.56
CA GLU A 443 0.31 -0.82 7.65
C GLU A 443 0.32 0.72 7.73
N VAL A 444 0.10 1.23 8.94
CA VAL A 444 0.04 2.66 9.26
C VAL A 444 0.81 2.95 10.55
N SER A 445 1.35 4.16 10.68
CA SER A 445 1.94 4.64 11.94
C SER A 445 0.96 5.57 12.65
N ILE A 446 0.60 5.27 13.90
CA ILE A 446 -0.32 6.06 14.72
C ILE A 446 0.31 6.26 16.10
N ASP A 447 0.40 7.51 16.58
CA ASP A 447 1.09 7.90 17.82
C ASP A 447 2.53 7.31 17.94
N GLY A 448 3.23 7.12 16.82
CA GLY A 448 4.56 6.52 16.73
C GLY A 448 4.59 4.97 16.75
N ALA A 449 3.44 4.31 16.90
CA ALA A 449 3.31 2.86 16.86
C ALA A 449 2.79 2.36 15.51
N THR A 450 3.42 1.33 14.96
CA THR A 450 2.92 0.58 13.80
C THR A 450 1.63 -0.14 14.16
N GLN A 451 0.59 0.00 13.33
CA GLN A 451 -0.64 -0.78 13.40
C GLN A 451 -0.98 -1.37 12.03
N LEU A 452 -1.68 -2.51 12.05
CA LEU A 452 -2.13 -3.22 10.86
C LEU A 452 -3.66 -3.17 10.75
N SER A 453 -4.18 -3.20 9.53
CA SER A 453 -5.60 -3.43 9.26
C SER A 453 -6.07 -4.79 9.81
N ARG A 454 -7.39 -4.96 9.89
CA ARG A 454 -8.00 -6.29 10.09
C ARG A 454 -7.67 -7.23 8.91
N PRO A 455 -7.90 -8.56 9.07
CA PRO A 455 -7.77 -9.54 7.99
C PRO A 455 -8.64 -9.23 6.78
#